data_AF-A0A3N2FUI9-F1
#
_entry.id   AF-A0A3N2FUI9-F1
#
_cell.length_a   1.000
_cell.length_b   1.000
_cell.length_c   1.000
_cell.angle_alpha   90.00
_cell.angle_beta   90.00
_cell.angle_gamma   90.00
#
_symmetry.space_group_name_H-M   'P 1'
#
loop_
_entity.id
_entity.type
_entity.pdbx_description
1 polymer ?
#
loop_
_entity_poly.entity_id
_entity_poly.type
_entity_poly.pdbx_seq_one_letter_code
_entity_poly.pdbx_strand_id
1 'polypeptide(L)'
;MKAAIREAYGDQISAAVLGNWSGQLWRFLEVMQVGDLVVMPLKKTSDSVAIGYVEGPYFYDADQPAGMRHSRPIRWVRPVVAKSELGSDLLASLGSLLTVCELSRRNIAARLAQVAEGHDDPGAQMQDYDPLPANVGELVDVAPRSMTVRELLDLWGFRRRTARIVEEVTDDLAELGLLAVPSIAAGWIDSLVEVIPVPGQTGEASESASAVSEAVDVAEATAEAVIGGAVHYSVSTMDTALCEVMSARPDDLLAVAVTNMALKDYSQIAVVDADDRLIGAVSWESIALAWMSGSPKVVRDAMRSAPSAAPEDELLQQAEVIYQHGFVLVRTHRGEVQGIITSADLSRRFGNDHRPIVLLDEIERRLSSRIMGYCTTDDLKDNGVHVPLYGATLGTYVTALSKAPLWSKLMWQGLAQGEFHEQLERVRVIRNQLMHFSPDPITADDIEVLEKTARVLRLVTSDRQPS
;
A
#
# COMPACT_ATOMS: atom_id res chain seq x y z
N MET A 1 -10.55 33.56 17.07
CA MET A 1 -9.42 32.70 17.50
C MET A 1 -8.10 33.00 16.81
N LYS A 2 -8.02 33.01 15.47
CA LYS A 2 -6.79 33.38 14.73
C LYS A 2 -6.21 34.75 15.15
N ALA A 3 -7.04 35.78 15.35
CA ALA A 3 -6.58 37.08 15.84
C ALA A 3 -5.92 37.02 17.24
N ALA A 4 -6.51 36.27 18.18
CA ALA A 4 -5.97 36.12 19.54
C ALA A 4 -4.66 35.33 19.59
N ILE A 5 -4.49 34.33 18.71
CA ILE A 5 -3.23 33.59 18.58
C ILE A 5 -2.11 34.51 18.07
N ARG A 6 -2.40 35.38 17.09
CA ARG A 6 -1.43 36.39 16.61
C ARG A 6 -1.07 37.41 17.68
N GLU A 7 -2.02 37.83 18.50
CA GLU A 7 -1.76 38.75 19.61
C GLU A 7 -0.84 38.13 20.69
N ALA A 8 -1.03 36.83 20.98
CA ALA A 8 -0.27 36.13 22.01
C ALA A 8 1.14 35.68 21.58
N TYR A 9 1.33 35.37 20.29
CA TYR A 9 2.57 34.77 19.76
C TYR A 9 3.24 35.61 18.66
N GLY A 10 2.68 36.77 18.31
CA GLY A 10 3.21 37.74 17.36
C GLY A 10 2.76 37.55 15.90
N ASP A 11 2.94 38.58 15.07
CA ASP A 11 2.60 38.55 13.63
C ASP A 11 3.55 37.69 12.78
N GLN A 12 4.61 37.16 13.39
CA GLN A 12 5.62 36.29 12.76
C GLN A 12 5.07 34.88 12.45
N ILE A 13 3.91 34.51 13.03
CA ILE A 13 3.31 33.18 12.91
C ILE A 13 2.72 33.01 11.50
N SER A 14 3.12 31.94 10.82
CA SER A 14 2.63 31.62 9.48
C SER A 14 1.11 31.38 9.48
N ALA A 15 0.46 31.63 8.34
CA ALA A 15 -0.98 31.40 8.19
C ALA A 15 -1.36 29.92 8.40
N ALA A 16 -0.44 28.99 8.15
CA ALA A 16 -0.61 27.55 8.35
C ALA A 16 -0.55 27.15 9.83
N VAL A 17 0.45 27.62 10.60
CA VAL A 17 0.51 27.40 12.06
C VAL A 17 -0.72 28.00 12.72
N LEU A 18 -1.09 29.20 12.28
CA LEU A 18 -2.30 29.86 12.73
C LEU A 18 -3.55 29.03 12.40
N GLY A 19 -3.60 28.41 11.22
CA GLY A 19 -4.64 27.47 10.80
C GLY A 19 -4.70 26.24 11.69
N ASN A 20 -3.59 25.52 11.85
CA ASN A 20 -3.47 24.30 12.64
C ASN A 20 -3.80 24.54 14.11
N TRP A 21 -3.15 25.52 14.76
CA TRP A 21 -3.42 25.86 16.15
C TRP A 21 -4.86 26.33 16.31
N SER A 22 -5.37 27.14 15.38
CA SER A 22 -6.79 27.51 15.43
C SER A 22 -7.73 26.32 15.25
N GLY A 23 -7.37 25.34 14.42
CA GLY A 23 -8.16 24.12 14.24
C GLY A 23 -8.16 23.25 15.48
N GLN A 24 -7.00 22.99 16.07
CA GLN A 24 -6.86 22.16 17.27
C GLN A 24 -7.50 22.81 18.49
N LEU A 25 -7.25 24.10 18.73
CA LEU A 25 -7.90 24.83 19.82
C LEU A 25 -9.42 24.91 19.58
N TRP A 26 -9.90 25.05 18.35
CA TRP A 26 -11.33 25.11 18.06
C TRP A 26 -11.97 23.75 18.33
N ARG A 27 -11.30 22.68 17.92
CA ARG A 27 -11.74 21.32 18.23
C ARG A 27 -11.79 21.07 19.73
N PHE A 28 -10.74 21.47 20.45
CA PHE A 28 -10.67 21.31 21.89
C PHE A 28 -11.65 22.20 22.66
N LEU A 29 -11.92 23.43 22.21
CA LEU A 29 -12.79 24.38 22.90
C LEU A 29 -14.27 24.20 22.55
N GLU A 30 -14.59 23.97 21.28
CA GLU A 30 -15.95 24.08 20.74
C GLU A 30 -16.49 22.79 20.14
N VAL A 31 -15.63 21.94 19.53
CA VAL A 31 -16.12 20.68 18.91
C VAL A 31 -16.25 19.57 19.95
N MET A 32 -15.27 19.44 20.84
CA MET A 32 -15.27 18.45 21.91
C MET A 32 -16.33 18.81 22.97
N GLN A 33 -17.30 17.92 23.17
CA GLN A 33 -18.44 18.10 24.06
C GLN A 33 -18.39 17.14 25.25
N VAL A 34 -19.17 17.47 26.29
CA VAL A 34 -19.37 16.58 27.43
C VAL A 34 -20.06 15.30 26.95
N GLY A 35 -19.51 14.15 27.33
CA GLY A 35 -19.98 12.84 26.88
C GLY A 35 -19.19 12.26 25.70
N ASP A 36 -18.31 13.03 25.05
CA ASP A 36 -17.47 12.50 23.98
C ASP A 36 -16.47 11.46 24.51
N LEU A 37 -16.22 10.44 23.69
CA LEU A 37 -15.22 9.41 23.97
C LEU A 37 -13.83 9.92 23.61
N VAL A 38 -12.88 9.76 24.52
CA VAL A 38 -11.49 10.18 24.37
C VAL A 38 -10.57 8.96 24.49
N VAL A 39 -9.64 8.85 23.56
CA VAL A 39 -8.53 7.89 23.63
C VAL A 39 -7.22 8.65 23.65
N MET A 40 -6.33 8.27 24.58
CA MET A 40 -5.06 8.95 24.78
C MET A 40 -3.92 7.91 24.87
N PRO A 41 -2.96 7.93 23.94
CA PRO A 41 -1.74 7.13 24.05
C PRO A 41 -0.93 7.49 25.30
N LEU A 42 -0.43 6.50 26.03
CA LEU A 42 0.34 6.72 27.26
C LEU A 42 1.84 6.75 26.99
N LYS A 43 2.50 7.88 27.25
CA LYS A 43 3.96 8.02 27.01
C LYS A 43 4.84 7.13 27.91
N LYS A 44 4.42 6.86 29.15
CA LYS A 44 5.20 6.03 30.11
C LYS A 44 5.01 4.53 29.92
N THR A 45 3.97 4.15 29.19
CA THR A 45 3.58 2.76 28.92
C THR A 45 3.21 2.72 27.45
N SER A 46 4.23 2.79 26.59
CA SER A 46 4.10 3.07 25.16
C SER A 46 3.30 2.02 24.37
N ASP A 47 3.10 0.85 24.97
CA ASP A 47 2.26 -0.24 24.48
C ASP A 47 0.78 -0.10 24.87
N SER A 48 0.39 1.00 25.52
CA SER A 48 -0.93 1.15 26.14
C SER A 48 -1.61 2.48 25.80
N VAL A 49 -2.94 2.47 25.83
CA VAL A 49 -3.78 3.66 25.68
C VAL A 49 -4.76 3.78 26.85
N ALA A 50 -5.20 5.00 27.15
CA ALA A 50 -6.27 5.27 28.10
C ALA A 50 -7.55 5.64 27.34
N ILE A 51 -8.68 5.10 27.78
CA ILE A 51 -10.01 5.37 27.22
C ILE A 51 -10.90 5.97 28.30
N GLY A 52 -11.54 7.09 27.98
CA GLY A 52 -12.34 7.88 28.93
C GLY A 52 -13.44 8.67 28.24
N TYR A 53 -14.31 9.27 29.04
CA TYR A 53 -15.35 10.19 28.55
C TYR A 53 -15.09 11.60 29.07
N VAL A 54 -15.33 12.61 28.24
CA VAL A 54 -15.30 14.01 28.68
C VAL A 54 -16.38 14.22 29.74
N GLU A 55 -15.98 14.54 30.95
CA GLU A 55 -16.86 14.62 32.12
C GLU A 55 -17.46 16.02 32.30
N GLY A 56 -16.81 17.05 31.75
CA GLY A 56 -17.19 18.43 32.00
C GLY A 56 -16.63 19.40 30.96
N PRO A 57 -17.07 20.67 31.04
CA PRO A 57 -16.71 21.67 30.06
C PRO A 57 -15.23 22.02 30.15
N TYR A 58 -14.74 22.67 29.09
CA TYR A 58 -13.44 23.32 29.10
C TYR A 58 -13.32 24.33 30.26
N PHE A 59 -12.15 24.38 30.88
CA PHE A 59 -11.78 25.45 31.81
C PHE A 59 -10.32 25.86 31.63
N TYR A 60 -10.03 27.10 32.02
CA TYR A 60 -8.69 27.65 32.09
C TYR A 60 -8.22 27.63 33.54
N ASP A 61 -7.15 26.89 33.82
CA ASP A 61 -6.53 26.82 35.14
C ASP A 61 -5.26 27.68 35.16
N ALA A 62 -5.36 28.88 35.71
CA ALA A 62 -4.25 29.83 35.77
C ALA A 62 -3.12 29.37 36.71
N ASP A 63 -3.43 28.48 37.65
CA ASP A 63 -2.48 28.00 38.67
C ASP A 63 -1.59 26.85 38.14
N GLN A 64 -1.89 26.31 36.96
CA GLN A 64 -1.07 25.28 36.29
C GLN A 64 0.15 25.85 35.56
N PRO A 65 1.21 25.03 35.37
CA PRO A 65 2.37 25.40 34.57
C PRO A 65 2.00 25.89 33.16
N ALA A 66 2.83 26.78 32.62
CA ALA A 66 2.70 27.23 31.24
C ALA A 66 2.69 26.01 30.29
N GLY A 67 1.66 25.90 29.44
CA GLY A 67 1.42 24.75 28.57
C GLY A 67 0.38 23.73 29.09
N MET A 68 -0.04 23.81 30.35
CA MET A 68 -1.04 22.88 30.96
C MET A 68 -2.31 23.59 31.45
N ARG A 69 -2.51 24.86 31.09
CA ARG A 69 -3.61 25.69 31.59
C ARG A 69 -4.94 25.46 30.90
N HIS A 70 -4.94 24.86 29.71
CA HIS A 70 -6.15 24.52 28.97
C HIS A 70 -6.53 23.08 29.31
N SER A 71 -7.64 22.90 30.01
CA SER A 71 -8.01 21.59 30.56
C SER A 71 -9.48 21.26 30.32
N ARG A 72 -9.74 19.96 30.18
CA ARG A 72 -11.08 19.36 30.24
C ARG A 72 -11.03 18.18 31.20
N PRO A 73 -11.99 18.05 32.12
CA PRO A 73 -12.05 16.90 33.00
C PRO A 73 -12.48 15.67 32.20
N ILE A 74 -11.75 14.57 32.37
CA ILE A 74 -12.01 13.29 31.70
C ILE A 74 -12.21 12.22 32.78
N ARG A 75 -13.32 11.49 32.67
CA ARG A 75 -13.58 10.29 33.45
C ARG A 75 -12.99 9.09 32.72
N TRP A 76 -11.80 8.68 33.12
CA TRP A 76 -11.13 7.50 32.58
C TRP A 76 -11.85 6.23 33.03
N VAL A 77 -12.44 5.49 32.08
CA VAL A 77 -13.15 4.23 32.35
C VAL A 77 -12.24 3.03 32.20
N ARG A 78 -11.31 3.09 31.24
CA ARG A 78 -10.22 2.13 31.07
C ARG A 78 -8.89 2.88 31.01
N PRO A 79 -8.25 3.15 32.16
CA PRO A 79 -7.04 3.97 32.23
C PRO A 79 -5.82 3.31 31.60
N VAL A 80 -5.84 1.98 31.43
CA VAL A 80 -4.80 1.19 30.76
C VAL A 80 -5.48 0.11 29.92
N VAL A 81 -5.30 0.19 28.60
CA VAL A 81 -5.71 -0.79 27.58
C VAL A 81 -4.46 -1.12 26.77
N ALA A 82 -4.09 -2.39 26.69
CA ALA A 82 -2.94 -2.78 25.88
C ALA A 82 -3.28 -2.61 24.40
N LYS A 83 -2.34 -2.09 23.60
CA LYS A 83 -2.53 -1.91 22.15
C LYS A 83 -2.84 -3.23 21.44
N SER A 84 -2.36 -4.37 21.95
CA SER A 84 -2.70 -5.70 21.45
C SER A 84 -4.19 -6.08 21.60
N GLU A 85 -4.95 -5.38 22.44
CA GLU A 85 -6.41 -5.53 22.56
C GLU A 85 -7.16 -4.80 21.44
N LEU A 86 -6.47 -4.00 20.63
CA LEU A 86 -7.05 -3.18 19.55
C LEU A 86 -6.65 -3.74 18.18
N GLY A 87 -7.56 -3.67 17.22
CA GLY A 87 -7.28 -4.02 15.83
C GLY A 87 -6.15 -3.16 15.26
N SER A 88 -5.31 -3.76 14.41
CA SER A 88 -4.17 -3.09 13.77
C SER A 88 -4.58 -1.84 12.97
N ASP A 89 -5.80 -1.83 12.44
CA ASP A 89 -6.38 -0.70 11.72
C ASP A 89 -6.75 0.48 12.65
N LEU A 90 -7.22 0.17 13.85
CA LEU A 90 -7.52 1.16 14.90
C LEU A 90 -6.21 1.71 15.47
N LEU A 91 -5.20 0.86 15.70
CA LEU A 91 -3.85 1.27 16.10
C LEU A 91 -3.19 2.20 15.07
N ALA A 92 -3.33 1.90 13.78
CA ALA A 92 -2.85 2.79 12.71
C ALA A 92 -3.52 4.16 12.77
N SER A 93 -4.83 4.19 13.04
CA SER A 93 -5.60 5.44 13.18
C SER A 93 -5.22 6.24 14.44
N LEU A 94 -4.85 5.56 15.53
CA LEU A 94 -4.33 6.17 16.76
C LEU A 94 -2.91 6.72 16.61
N GLY A 95 -2.20 6.34 15.55
CA GLY A 95 -0.89 6.88 15.17
C GLY A 95 -0.97 8.23 14.45
N SER A 96 -2.15 8.87 14.39
CA SER A 96 -2.34 10.14 13.68
C SER A 96 -1.33 11.21 14.09
N LEU A 97 -0.89 11.97 13.09
CA LEU A 97 0.11 13.03 13.19
C LEU A 97 -0.35 14.27 13.99
N LEU A 98 -1.65 14.39 14.31
CA LEU A 98 -2.22 15.55 15.03
C LEU A 98 -2.40 15.30 16.53
N THR A 99 -2.18 16.35 17.35
CA THR A 99 -2.28 16.26 18.83
C THR A 99 -3.71 16.16 19.35
N VAL A 100 -4.67 16.84 18.70
CA VAL A 100 -6.11 16.69 18.95
C VAL A 100 -6.80 16.53 17.61
N CYS A 101 -7.29 15.32 17.33
CA CYS A 101 -8.06 14.99 16.14
C CYS A 101 -9.30 14.17 16.51
N GLU A 102 -10.29 14.23 15.63
CA GLU A 102 -11.48 13.38 15.72
C GLU A 102 -11.19 12.06 14.99
N LEU A 103 -11.47 10.93 15.67
CA LEU A 103 -11.40 9.60 15.07
C LEU A 103 -12.79 9.19 14.60
N SER A 104 -13.16 9.60 13.38
CA SER A 104 -14.51 9.42 12.85
C SER A 104 -14.69 8.23 11.91
N ARG A 105 -13.61 7.54 11.49
CA ARG A 105 -13.67 6.51 10.44
C ARG A 105 -13.85 5.09 10.96
N ARG A 106 -14.26 4.15 10.09
CA ARG A 106 -14.29 2.69 10.36
C ARG A 106 -15.01 2.29 11.65
N ASN A 107 -16.06 3.04 11.99
CA ASN A 107 -16.84 2.85 13.22
C ASN A 107 -15.97 2.84 14.49
N ILE A 108 -14.82 3.54 14.45
CA ILE A 108 -13.83 3.57 15.54
C ILE A 108 -14.48 4.04 16.84
N ALA A 109 -15.37 5.04 16.80
CA ALA A 109 -16.07 5.52 17.98
C ALA A 109 -16.91 4.42 18.66
N ALA A 110 -17.67 3.62 17.90
CA ALA A 110 -18.47 2.54 18.50
C ALA A 110 -17.59 1.36 18.95
N ARG A 111 -16.51 1.05 18.21
CA ARG A 111 -15.54 0.02 18.59
C ARG A 111 -14.84 0.39 19.90
N LEU A 112 -14.35 1.62 20.00
CA LEU A 112 -13.76 2.15 21.23
C LEU A 112 -14.78 2.24 22.37
N ALA A 113 -16.05 2.48 22.09
CA ALA A 113 -17.10 2.43 23.11
C ALA A 113 -17.29 1.00 23.65
N GLN A 114 -17.22 -0.04 22.80
CA GLN A 114 -17.25 -1.44 23.26
C GLN A 114 -16.03 -1.78 24.12
N VAL A 115 -14.83 -1.34 23.71
CA VAL A 115 -13.60 -1.51 24.50
C VAL A 115 -13.69 -0.75 25.82
N ALA A 116 -14.30 0.43 25.83
CA ALA A 116 -14.55 1.22 27.04
C ALA A 116 -15.47 0.50 28.04
N GLU A 117 -16.39 -0.34 27.54
CA GLU A 117 -17.28 -1.20 28.34
C GLU A 117 -16.60 -2.52 28.79
N GLY A 118 -15.38 -2.80 28.34
CA GLY A 118 -14.61 -3.99 28.71
C GLY A 118 -14.80 -5.18 27.77
N HIS A 119 -15.40 -4.98 26.59
CA HIS A 119 -15.45 -5.98 25.53
C HIS A 119 -14.19 -5.92 24.65
N ASP A 120 -13.90 -7.01 23.93
CA ASP A 120 -12.85 -7.02 22.92
C ASP A 120 -13.24 -6.14 21.71
N ASP A 121 -12.26 -5.58 21.00
CA ASP A 121 -12.51 -4.85 19.76
C ASP A 121 -13.11 -5.81 18.70
N PRO A 122 -14.35 -5.56 18.20
CA PRO A 122 -15.01 -6.45 17.26
C PRO A 122 -14.37 -6.44 15.85
N GLY A 123 -13.40 -5.54 15.61
CA GLY A 123 -12.79 -5.33 14.30
C GLY A 123 -13.68 -4.50 13.36
N ALA A 124 -13.11 -4.03 12.25
CA ALA A 124 -13.86 -3.28 11.24
C ALA A 124 -14.82 -4.21 10.47
N GLN A 125 -16.11 -3.89 10.41
CA GLN A 125 -17.06 -4.58 9.55
C GLN A 125 -17.12 -3.93 8.15
N MET A 126 -17.50 -4.68 7.12
CA MET A 126 -17.62 -4.16 5.74
C MET A 126 -18.59 -2.97 5.62
N GLN A 127 -19.57 -2.86 6.51
CA GLN A 127 -20.54 -1.76 6.55
C GLN A 127 -20.00 -0.49 7.22
N ASP A 128 -18.84 -0.58 7.89
CA ASP A 128 -18.21 0.53 8.61
C ASP A 128 -17.27 1.37 7.71
N TYR A 129 -17.10 0.99 6.43
CA TYR A 129 -16.28 1.73 5.49
C TYR A 129 -16.97 3.03 5.06
N ASP A 130 -16.43 4.14 5.52
CA ASP A 130 -16.75 5.50 5.10
C ASP A 130 -16.52 5.61 3.57
N PRO A 131 -17.50 6.05 2.77
CA PRO A 131 -17.40 6.03 1.31
C PRO A 131 -16.12 6.72 0.83
N LEU A 132 -15.49 6.13 -0.17
CA LEU A 132 -14.32 6.73 -0.82
C LEU A 132 -14.75 8.05 -1.50
N PRO A 133 -13.90 9.09 -1.49
CA PRO A 133 -14.17 10.31 -2.25
C PRO A 133 -14.39 9.95 -3.71
N ALA A 134 -15.36 10.59 -4.37
CA ALA A 134 -15.69 10.27 -5.75
C ALA A 134 -14.66 10.84 -6.74
N ASN A 135 -13.91 11.86 -6.33
CA ASN A 135 -12.92 12.56 -7.13
C ASN A 135 -11.89 13.27 -6.23
N VAL A 136 -10.82 13.76 -6.84
CA VAL A 136 -9.71 14.42 -6.15
C VAL A 136 -10.13 15.71 -5.44
N GLY A 137 -11.14 16.43 -5.95
CA GLY A 137 -11.61 17.68 -5.32
C GLY A 137 -12.21 17.46 -3.92
N GLU A 138 -12.86 16.33 -3.69
CA GLU A 138 -13.42 15.96 -2.39
C GLU A 138 -12.35 15.61 -1.36
N LEU A 139 -11.12 15.29 -1.77
CA LEU A 139 -10.02 14.97 -0.84
C LEU A 139 -9.68 16.14 0.08
N VAL A 140 -9.76 17.38 -0.41
CA VAL A 140 -9.42 18.59 0.36
C VAL A 140 -10.32 18.73 1.59
N ASP A 141 -11.61 18.42 1.44
CA ASP A 141 -12.60 18.56 2.51
C ASP A 141 -12.51 17.42 3.53
N VAL A 142 -12.02 16.25 3.13
CA VAL A 142 -11.93 15.05 3.99
C VAL A 142 -10.52 14.77 4.54
N ALA A 143 -9.53 15.60 4.19
CA ALA A 143 -8.16 15.47 4.71
C ALA A 143 -8.06 15.90 6.19
N PRO A 144 -7.27 15.20 7.05
CA PRO A 144 -6.39 14.10 6.71
C PRO A 144 -7.14 12.78 6.45
N ARG A 145 -6.76 12.04 5.39
CA ARG A 145 -7.39 10.76 5.00
C ARG A 145 -6.41 9.63 4.78
N SER A 146 -6.62 8.52 5.50
CA SER A 146 -5.93 7.26 5.21
C SER A 146 -6.69 6.45 4.16
N MET A 147 -6.00 6.00 3.13
CA MET A 147 -6.50 5.15 2.06
C MET A 147 -5.34 4.35 1.46
N THR A 148 -5.63 3.30 0.70
CA THR A 148 -4.58 2.58 -0.03
C THR A 148 -4.05 3.42 -1.20
N VAL A 149 -2.82 3.16 -1.64
CA VAL A 149 -2.29 3.78 -2.85
C VAL A 149 -3.19 3.49 -4.05
N ARG A 150 -3.75 2.28 -4.16
CA ARG A 150 -4.73 1.92 -5.20
C ARG A 150 -5.97 2.81 -5.18
N GLU A 151 -6.62 2.94 -4.03
CA GLU A 151 -7.82 3.77 -3.87
C GLU A 151 -7.54 5.23 -4.21
N LEU A 152 -6.34 5.72 -3.88
CA LEU A 152 -5.91 7.07 -4.24
C LEU A 152 -5.75 7.22 -5.75
N LEU A 153 -5.04 6.31 -6.42
CA LEU A 153 -4.84 6.34 -7.88
C LEU A 153 -6.15 6.20 -8.67
N ASP A 154 -7.12 5.45 -8.14
CA ASP A 154 -8.43 5.25 -8.76
C ASP A 154 -9.21 6.57 -8.93
N LEU A 155 -8.92 7.61 -8.12
CA LEU A 155 -9.52 8.95 -8.28
C LEU A 155 -9.15 9.63 -9.61
N TRP A 156 -8.02 9.26 -10.18
CA TRP A 156 -7.57 9.66 -11.52
C TRP A 156 -7.88 8.59 -12.59
N GLY A 157 -8.46 7.45 -12.19
CA GLY A 157 -8.65 6.30 -13.07
C GLY A 157 -7.37 5.53 -13.40
N PHE A 158 -6.30 5.73 -12.62
CA PHE A 158 -5.05 5.01 -12.80
C PHE A 158 -5.04 3.69 -12.02
N ARG A 159 -4.56 2.62 -12.67
CA ARG A 159 -4.48 1.28 -12.05
C ARG A 159 -3.08 0.86 -11.61
N ARG A 160 -2.04 1.56 -12.08
CA ARG A 160 -0.62 1.23 -11.86
C ARG A 160 0.21 2.49 -11.78
N ARG A 161 1.26 2.45 -10.98
CA ARG A 161 2.25 3.51 -10.81
C ARG A 161 3.32 3.41 -11.88
N THR A 162 3.52 4.51 -12.58
CA THR A 162 4.69 4.76 -13.45
C THR A 162 5.28 6.10 -13.03
N ALA A 163 6.53 6.40 -13.37
CA ALA A 163 7.14 7.69 -13.01
C ALA A 163 6.26 8.89 -13.40
N ARG A 164 5.69 8.85 -14.62
CA ARG A 164 4.76 9.86 -15.13
C ARG A 164 3.46 9.97 -14.32
N ILE A 165 2.91 8.84 -13.87
CA ILE A 165 1.67 8.83 -13.05
C ILE A 165 1.97 9.31 -11.63
N VAL A 166 3.14 8.95 -11.08
CA VAL A 166 3.59 9.45 -9.78
C VAL A 166 3.76 10.96 -9.83
N GLU A 167 4.39 11.50 -10.88
CA GLU A 167 4.52 12.94 -11.13
C GLU A 167 3.15 13.61 -11.18
N GLU A 168 2.27 13.16 -12.08
CA GLU A 168 0.93 13.72 -12.28
C GLU A 168 0.10 13.74 -10.98
N VAL A 169 0.07 12.63 -10.23
CA VAL A 169 -0.69 12.55 -8.98
C VAL A 169 -0.06 13.39 -7.87
N THR A 170 1.28 13.44 -7.79
CA THR A 170 1.97 14.23 -6.77
C THR A 170 1.80 15.73 -7.01
N ASP A 171 1.89 16.17 -8.27
CA ASP A 171 1.67 17.56 -8.68
C ASP A 171 0.22 17.99 -8.40
N ASP A 172 -0.77 17.17 -8.80
CA ASP A 172 -2.19 17.46 -8.56
C ASP A 172 -2.52 17.56 -7.05
N LEU A 173 -1.93 16.68 -6.23
CA LEU A 173 -2.06 16.78 -4.77
C LEU A 173 -1.43 18.06 -4.25
N ALA A 174 -0.23 18.41 -4.72
CA ALA A 174 0.48 19.63 -4.30
C ALA A 174 -0.28 20.91 -4.70
N GLU A 175 -0.89 20.96 -5.88
CA GLU A 175 -1.75 22.07 -6.33
C GLU A 175 -2.96 22.27 -5.40
N LEU A 176 -3.48 21.17 -4.84
CA LEU A 176 -4.56 21.17 -3.84
C LEU A 176 -4.08 21.40 -2.41
N GLY A 177 -2.77 21.59 -2.20
CA GLY A 177 -2.16 21.75 -0.89
C GLY A 177 -2.17 20.48 -0.04
N LEU A 178 -2.18 19.31 -0.69
CA LEU A 178 -2.16 17.98 -0.08
C LEU A 178 -0.85 17.24 -0.39
N LEU A 179 -0.53 16.26 0.44
CA LEU A 179 0.61 15.36 0.30
C LEU A 179 0.22 13.97 0.79
N ALA A 180 0.66 12.91 0.11
CA ALA A 180 0.55 11.54 0.59
C ALA A 180 1.79 11.14 1.39
N VAL A 181 1.59 10.65 2.61
CA VAL A 181 2.65 10.15 3.50
C VAL A 181 2.33 8.72 3.96
N PRO A 182 3.18 7.72 3.69
CA PRO A 182 4.37 7.78 2.82
C PRO A 182 4.02 8.16 1.37
N SER A 183 5.05 8.51 0.59
CA SER A 183 4.88 8.78 -0.84
C SER A 183 4.13 7.65 -1.55
N ILE A 184 3.27 8.01 -2.50
CA ILE A 184 2.61 7.03 -3.38
C ILE A 184 3.61 6.17 -4.17
N ALA A 185 4.85 6.64 -4.32
CA ALA A 185 5.94 5.91 -4.97
C ALA A 185 6.51 4.76 -4.11
N ALA A 186 6.24 4.76 -2.80
CA ALA A 186 6.77 3.78 -1.86
C ALA A 186 5.84 2.57 -1.70
N GLY A 187 6.42 1.44 -1.29
CA GLY A 187 5.68 0.28 -0.81
C GLY A 187 4.81 -0.44 -1.84
N TRP A 188 3.99 -1.37 -1.35
CA TRP A 188 3.01 -2.11 -2.14
C TRP A 188 1.80 -1.23 -2.49
N ILE A 189 1.15 -1.46 -3.63
CA ILE A 189 0.02 -0.64 -4.10
C ILE A 189 -1.21 -0.69 -3.15
N ASP A 190 -1.35 -1.75 -2.36
CA ASP A 190 -2.42 -1.87 -1.37
C ASP A 190 -1.97 -1.40 0.02
N SER A 191 -0.78 -0.80 0.14
CA SER A 191 -0.33 -0.18 1.39
C SER A 191 -1.10 1.10 1.66
N LEU A 192 -1.31 1.41 2.94
CA LEU A 192 -1.96 2.64 3.37
C LEU A 192 -1.03 3.83 3.23
N VAL A 193 -1.59 4.94 2.75
CA VAL A 193 -1.02 6.29 2.76
C VAL A 193 -1.97 7.23 3.46
N GLU A 194 -1.44 8.19 4.20
CA GLU A 194 -2.19 9.30 4.79
C GLU A 194 -2.06 10.52 3.90
N VAL A 195 -3.16 10.94 3.29
CA VAL A 195 -3.26 12.20 2.56
C VAL A 195 -3.47 13.31 3.58
N ILE A 196 -2.46 14.14 3.76
CA ILE A 196 -2.43 15.24 4.74
C ILE A 196 -2.26 16.59 4.01
N PRO A 197 -2.72 17.71 4.56
CA PRO A 197 -2.38 19.03 4.03
C PRO A 197 -0.88 19.32 4.19
N VAL A 198 -0.23 19.86 3.13
CA VAL A 198 1.21 20.13 3.06
C VAL A 198 1.65 21.05 4.22
N PRO A 199 2.57 20.62 5.09
CA PRO A 199 3.15 21.48 6.12
C PRO A 199 4.22 22.41 5.52
N GLY A 200 4.05 23.73 5.62
CA GLY A 200 5.09 24.69 5.25
C GLY A 200 6.20 24.77 6.30
N GLN A 201 7.44 24.48 5.88
CA GLN A 201 8.69 24.54 6.62
C GLN A 201 8.87 25.84 7.43
N THR A 202 9.03 25.74 8.77
CA THR A 202 10.17 26.24 9.58
C THR A 202 9.81 26.35 11.08
N GLY A 203 10.55 25.58 11.89
CA GLY A 203 11.06 25.92 13.22
C GLY A 203 10.09 26.21 14.37
N GLU A 204 9.65 25.17 15.11
CA GLU A 204 9.99 24.95 16.53
C GLU A 204 9.29 23.69 17.07
N ALA A 205 10.03 22.88 17.82
CA ALA A 205 9.76 21.47 18.05
C ALA A 205 8.70 21.20 19.14
N SER A 206 7.64 20.52 18.75
CA SER A 206 6.96 19.51 19.57
C SER A 206 7.31 18.14 19.00
N GLU A 207 7.48 17.11 19.85
CA GLU A 207 7.88 15.75 19.42
C GLU A 207 7.00 15.17 18.29
N SER A 208 5.72 15.56 18.24
CA SER A 208 4.79 15.16 17.17
C SER A 208 5.03 15.91 15.85
N ALA A 209 5.46 17.18 15.88
CA ALA A 209 5.73 17.97 14.68
C ALA A 209 7.05 17.58 13.98
N SER A 210 8.02 17.06 14.74
CA SER A 210 9.32 16.60 14.19
C SER A 210 9.17 15.34 13.34
N ALA A 211 8.40 14.36 13.82
CA ALA A 211 8.18 13.10 13.10
C ALA A 211 7.37 13.31 11.80
N VAL A 212 6.44 14.27 11.80
CA VAL A 212 5.68 14.67 10.60
C VAL A 212 6.61 15.29 9.57
N SER A 213 7.46 16.23 9.97
CA SER A 213 8.41 16.90 9.08
C SER A 213 9.34 15.89 8.41
N GLU A 214 9.93 14.97 9.19
CA GLU A 214 10.81 13.94 8.63
C GLU A 214 10.07 13.01 7.65
N ALA A 215 8.85 12.59 7.96
CA ALA A 215 8.06 11.73 7.08
C ALA A 215 7.64 12.43 5.77
N VAL A 216 7.37 13.75 5.84
CA VAL A 216 7.10 14.60 4.68
C VAL A 216 8.34 14.72 3.80
N ASP A 217 9.49 15.08 4.38
CA ASP A 217 10.76 15.21 3.65
C ASP A 217 11.14 13.90 2.95
N VAL A 218 10.95 12.76 3.62
CA VAL A 218 11.17 11.42 3.04
C VAL A 218 10.19 11.13 1.90
N ALA A 219 8.92 11.49 2.05
CA ALA A 219 7.92 11.28 1.01
C ALA A 219 8.22 12.10 -0.26
N GLU A 220 8.58 13.37 -0.11
CA GLU A 220 8.98 14.25 -1.22
C GLU A 220 10.23 13.71 -1.91
N ALA A 221 11.29 13.38 -1.15
CA ALA A 221 12.51 12.82 -1.71
C ALA A 221 12.28 11.49 -2.47
N THR A 222 11.37 10.65 -1.98
CA THR A 222 11.02 9.38 -2.64
C THR A 222 10.28 9.62 -3.96
N ALA A 223 9.35 10.59 -3.99
CA ALA A 223 8.67 10.97 -5.22
C ALA A 223 9.66 11.55 -6.24
N GLU A 224 10.50 12.50 -5.83
CA GLU A 224 11.52 13.12 -6.68
C GLU A 224 12.50 12.10 -7.27
N ALA A 225 12.93 11.11 -6.49
CA ALA A 225 13.81 10.05 -6.99
C ALA A 225 13.17 9.27 -8.15
N VAL A 226 11.91 8.87 -8.00
CA VAL A 226 11.18 8.12 -9.04
C VAL A 226 10.90 8.98 -10.27
N ILE A 227 10.54 10.26 -10.08
CA ILE A 227 10.35 11.23 -11.16
C ILE A 227 11.67 11.46 -11.92
N GLY A 228 12.79 11.54 -11.20
CA GLY A 228 14.15 11.65 -11.74
C GLY A 228 14.65 10.40 -12.49
N GLY A 229 13.82 9.36 -12.61
CA GLY A 229 14.11 8.14 -13.36
C GLY A 229 14.77 7.03 -12.53
N ALA A 230 14.81 7.15 -11.20
CA ALA A 230 15.28 6.07 -10.35
C ALA A 230 14.28 4.91 -10.39
N VAL A 231 14.73 3.76 -10.88
CA VAL A 231 13.96 2.52 -10.88
C VAL A 231 14.24 1.80 -9.57
N HIS A 232 13.38 2.00 -8.56
CA HIS A 232 13.51 1.31 -7.28
C HIS A 232 12.60 0.08 -7.23
N TYR A 233 13.20 -1.10 -7.38
CA TYR A 233 12.52 -2.38 -7.14
C TYR A 233 12.92 -2.89 -5.76
N SER A 234 12.33 -2.31 -4.72
CA SER A 234 12.66 -2.61 -3.32
C SER A 234 11.82 -3.73 -2.74
N VAL A 235 12.28 -4.27 -1.60
CA VAL A 235 11.59 -5.27 -0.78
C VAL A 235 10.16 -4.85 -0.46
N SER A 236 9.94 -3.57 -0.13
CA SER A 236 8.62 -3.02 0.21
C SER A 236 7.58 -3.12 -0.91
N THR A 237 8.00 -3.35 -2.15
CA THR A 237 7.10 -3.58 -3.30
C THR A 237 6.51 -4.99 -3.33
N MET A 238 6.83 -5.86 -2.37
CA MET A 238 6.17 -7.15 -2.20
C MET A 238 4.98 -7.01 -1.25
N ASP A 239 3.86 -7.62 -1.58
CA ASP A 239 2.71 -7.76 -0.68
C ASP A 239 3.08 -8.46 0.63
N THR A 240 4.00 -9.44 0.57
CA THR A 240 4.48 -10.16 1.77
C THR A 240 5.56 -9.43 2.57
N ALA A 241 6.01 -8.24 2.14
CA ALA A 241 6.95 -7.43 2.91
C ALA A 241 6.28 -6.73 4.12
N LEU A 242 4.95 -6.64 4.11
CA LEU A 242 4.14 -6.15 5.21
C LEU A 242 3.01 -7.16 5.49
N CYS A 243 3.36 -8.27 6.13
CA CYS A 243 2.42 -9.33 6.48
C CYS A 243 2.67 -9.83 7.90
N GLU A 244 1.65 -10.43 8.51
CA GLU A 244 1.82 -11.06 9.82
C GLU A 244 2.81 -12.23 9.71
N VAL A 245 3.92 -12.13 10.44
CA VAL A 245 4.92 -13.20 10.52
C VAL A 245 4.71 -13.94 11.82
N MET A 246 4.44 -15.25 11.71
CA MET A 246 4.40 -16.09 12.90
C MET A 246 5.76 -16.06 13.60
N SER A 247 5.72 -15.74 14.89
CA SER A 247 6.90 -15.55 15.70
C SER A 247 6.82 -16.37 16.99
N ALA A 248 7.98 -16.65 17.58
CA ALA A 248 8.11 -17.31 18.88
C ALA A 248 9.21 -16.64 19.71
N ARG A 249 9.13 -16.77 21.03
CA ARG A 249 10.19 -16.34 21.94
C ARG A 249 11.24 -17.45 22.09
N PRO A 250 12.51 -17.11 22.40
CA PRO A 250 13.59 -18.11 22.52
C PRO A 250 13.31 -19.21 23.55
N ASP A 251 12.60 -18.87 24.63
CA ASP A 251 12.37 -19.78 25.75
C ASP A 251 11.02 -20.51 25.65
N ASP A 252 10.27 -20.30 24.55
CA ASP A 252 9.05 -21.05 24.26
C ASP A 252 9.36 -22.53 24.02
N LEU A 253 8.39 -23.40 24.31
CA LEU A 253 8.51 -24.82 24.07
C LEU A 253 8.58 -25.09 22.55
N LEU A 254 9.62 -25.81 22.12
CA LEU A 254 9.82 -26.16 20.72
C LEU A 254 8.65 -26.98 20.17
N ALA A 255 8.04 -27.84 21.00
CA ALA A 255 6.87 -28.62 20.61
C ALA A 255 5.67 -27.75 20.20
N VAL A 256 5.48 -26.59 20.84
CA VAL A 256 4.41 -25.64 20.50
C VAL A 256 4.71 -24.99 19.14
N ALA A 257 5.95 -24.53 18.95
CA ALA A 257 6.40 -23.98 17.68
C ALA A 257 6.23 -24.97 16.51
N VAL A 258 6.70 -26.22 16.68
CA VAL A 258 6.57 -27.29 15.68
C VAL A 258 5.10 -27.58 15.36
N THR A 259 4.24 -27.63 16.38
CA THR A 259 2.80 -27.88 16.19
C THR A 259 2.16 -26.74 15.40
N ASN A 260 2.47 -25.49 15.73
CA ASN A 260 1.97 -24.32 15.02
C ASN A 260 2.47 -24.26 13.58
N MET A 261 3.76 -24.56 13.35
CA MET A 261 4.32 -24.65 12.00
C MET A 261 3.59 -25.69 11.15
N ALA A 262 3.32 -26.88 11.72
CA ALA A 262 2.63 -27.94 11.01
C ALA A 262 1.15 -27.62 10.74
N LEU A 263 0.42 -27.05 11.71
CA LEU A 263 -1.01 -26.76 11.57
C LEU A 263 -1.28 -25.56 10.65
N LYS A 264 -0.36 -24.61 10.58
CA LYS A 264 -0.48 -23.39 9.76
C LYS A 264 0.33 -23.45 8.45
N ASP A 265 0.86 -24.62 8.11
CA ASP A 265 1.67 -24.87 6.90
C ASP A 265 2.87 -23.91 6.73
N TYR A 266 3.53 -23.55 7.84
CA TYR A 266 4.74 -22.73 7.80
C TYR A 266 6.00 -23.57 7.74
N SER A 267 6.92 -23.18 6.86
CA SER A 267 8.25 -23.80 6.73
C SER A 267 9.28 -23.21 7.70
N GLN A 268 9.02 -21.98 8.15
CA GLN A 268 9.85 -21.23 9.09
C GLN A 268 9.01 -20.25 9.90
N ILE A 269 9.51 -19.88 11.07
CA ILE A 269 8.97 -18.83 11.93
C ILE A 269 10.09 -17.92 12.40
N ALA A 270 9.76 -16.66 12.66
CA ALA A 270 10.69 -15.71 13.26
C ALA A 270 10.89 -16.01 14.75
N VAL A 271 12.08 -15.72 15.27
CA VAL A 271 12.36 -15.73 16.70
C VAL A 271 12.69 -14.31 17.13
N VAL A 272 11.95 -13.81 18.11
CA VAL A 272 11.91 -12.40 18.49
C VAL A 272 12.15 -12.19 19.98
N ASP A 273 12.72 -11.05 20.36
CA ASP A 273 12.96 -10.69 21.77
C ASP A 273 11.70 -10.17 22.46
N ALA A 274 11.77 -9.65 23.69
CA ALA A 274 10.58 -9.12 24.38
C ALA A 274 9.95 -7.89 23.70
N ASP A 275 10.72 -7.18 22.87
CA ASP A 275 10.35 -5.96 22.15
C ASP A 275 10.02 -6.24 20.66
N ASP A 276 9.72 -7.50 20.32
CA ASP A 276 9.42 -7.98 18.95
C ASP A 276 10.56 -7.81 17.93
N ARG A 277 11.79 -7.57 18.39
CA ARG A 277 12.95 -7.45 17.52
C ARG A 277 13.45 -8.81 17.08
N LEU A 278 13.85 -8.91 15.82
CA LEU A 278 14.38 -10.13 15.24
C LEU A 278 15.69 -10.56 15.89
N ILE A 279 15.72 -11.77 16.47
CA ILE A 279 16.94 -12.42 16.96
C ILE A 279 17.37 -13.57 16.05
N GLY A 280 16.42 -14.28 15.43
CA GLY A 280 16.73 -15.43 14.59
C GLY A 280 15.50 -16.04 13.94
N ALA A 281 15.64 -17.26 13.44
CA ALA A 281 14.55 -18.03 12.86
C ALA A 281 14.67 -19.51 13.21
N VAL A 282 13.54 -20.20 13.18
CA VAL A 282 13.45 -21.66 13.26
C VAL A 282 12.76 -22.16 12.00
N SER A 283 13.40 -23.07 11.30
CA SER A 283 12.88 -23.79 10.13
C SER A 283 12.81 -25.29 10.37
N TRP A 284 12.07 -26.03 9.52
CA TRP A 284 12.05 -27.50 9.56
C TRP A 284 13.46 -28.11 9.49
N GLU A 285 14.34 -27.54 8.69
CA GLU A 285 15.75 -27.96 8.60
C GLU A 285 16.47 -27.78 9.94
N SER A 286 16.35 -26.59 10.55
CA SER A 286 17.02 -26.29 11.82
C SER A 286 16.55 -27.19 12.97
N ILE A 287 15.25 -27.54 12.98
CA ILE A 287 14.64 -28.44 13.96
C ILE A 287 15.17 -29.86 13.77
N ALA A 288 15.20 -30.35 12.52
CA ALA A 288 15.72 -31.66 12.20
C ALA A 288 17.20 -31.79 12.62
N LEU A 289 18.03 -30.79 12.30
CA LEU A 289 19.44 -30.75 12.71
C LEU A 289 19.62 -30.70 14.23
N ALA A 290 18.74 -29.98 14.95
CA ALA A 290 18.77 -29.95 16.41
C ALA A 290 18.41 -31.32 17.02
N TRP A 291 17.42 -32.02 16.47
CA TRP A 291 17.10 -33.41 16.88
C TRP A 291 18.22 -34.41 16.56
N MET A 292 18.94 -34.21 15.45
CA MET A 292 20.12 -35.04 15.16
C MET A 292 21.27 -34.80 16.15
N SER A 293 21.36 -33.58 16.69
CA SER A 293 22.44 -33.17 17.60
C SER A 293 22.11 -33.38 19.09
N GLY A 294 20.86 -33.68 19.43
CA GLY A 294 20.43 -33.85 20.82
C GLY A 294 18.91 -33.92 20.99
N SER A 295 18.43 -33.47 22.15
CA SER A 295 17.00 -33.44 22.49
C SER A 295 16.56 -32.00 22.77
N PRO A 296 16.40 -31.18 21.72
CA PRO A 296 15.96 -29.79 21.85
C PRO A 296 14.58 -29.73 22.53
N LYS A 297 14.44 -28.82 23.48
CA LYS A 297 13.21 -28.60 24.26
C LYS A 297 12.60 -27.23 24.01
N VAL A 298 13.44 -26.23 23.82
CA VAL A 298 13.03 -24.83 23.61
C VAL A 298 13.40 -24.34 22.23
N VAL A 299 12.72 -23.30 21.76
CA VAL A 299 12.94 -22.68 20.44
C VAL A 299 14.42 -22.31 20.23
N ARG A 300 15.09 -21.78 21.26
CA ARG A 300 16.53 -21.45 21.24
C ARG A 300 17.43 -22.61 20.81
N ASP A 301 17.06 -23.86 21.12
CA ASP A 301 17.88 -25.04 20.79
C ASP A 301 17.91 -25.31 19.28
N ALA A 302 16.83 -24.94 18.58
CA ALA A 302 16.72 -25.07 17.13
C ALA A 302 17.01 -23.76 16.38
N MET A 303 17.05 -22.62 17.07
CA MET A 303 17.23 -21.30 16.47
C MET A 303 18.55 -21.19 15.67
N ARG A 304 18.48 -20.52 14.52
CA ARG A 304 19.63 -20.10 13.71
C ARG A 304 19.54 -18.60 13.38
N SER A 305 20.65 -18.02 12.95
CA SER A 305 20.67 -16.66 12.42
C SER A 305 19.72 -16.58 11.22
N ALA A 306 18.84 -15.57 11.21
CA ALA A 306 17.92 -15.36 10.11
C ALA A 306 18.49 -14.34 9.11
N PRO A 307 18.45 -14.58 7.80
CA PRO A 307 18.65 -13.52 6.82
C PRO A 307 17.54 -12.48 6.96
N SER A 308 17.91 -11.21 6.86
CA SER A 308 16.95 -10.12 7.01
C SER A 308 17.26 -8.93 6.12
N ALA A 309 16.22 -8.28 5.61
CA ALA A 309 16.29 -7.09 4.76
C ALA A 309 15.47 -5.93 5.35
N ALA A 310 15.85 -4.69 5.00
CA ALA A 310 15.04 -3.50 5.22
C ALA A 310 14.03 -3.30 4.07
N PRO A 311 12.92 -2.59 4.28
CA PRO A 311 11.91 -2.35 3.24
C PRO A 311 12.47 -1.65 1.99
N GLU A 312 13.46 -0.79 2.16
CA GLU A 312 14.14 -0.03 1.11
C GLU A 312 15.22 -0.82 0.36
N ASP A 313 15.65 -1.99 0.87
CA ASP A 313 16.67 -2.82 0.22
C ASP A 313 16.21 -3.27 -1.18
N GLU A 314 17.15 -3.37 -2.12
CA GLU A 314 16.85 -3.81 -3.49
C GLU A 314 16.46 -5.29 -3.53
N LEU A 315 15.27 -5.61 -4.05
CA LEU A 315 14.72 -6.96 -4.04
C LEU A 315 15.56 -7.94 -4.87
N LEU A 316 16.12 -7.48 -6.00
CA LEU A 316 16.96 -8.34 -6.86
C LEU A 316 18.26 -8.75 -6.16
N GLN A 317 18.83 -7.90 -5.30
CA GLN A 317 20.00 -8.28 -4.51
C GLN A 317 19.64 -9.33 -3.45
N GLN A 318 18.39 -9.31 -2.94
CA GLN A 318 17.91 -10.32 -2.00
C GLN A 318 17.57 -11.66 -2.65
N ALA A 319 17.45 -11.73 -3.99
CA ALA A 319 17.06 -12.95 -4.70
C ALA A 319 18.04 -14.11 -4.43
N GLU A 320 19.35 -13.84 -4.38
CA GLU A 320 20.36 -14.86 -4.08
C GLU A 320 20.29 -15.32 -2.62
N VAL A 321 20.04 -14.40 -1.68
CA VAL A 321 19.88 -14.71 -0.26
C VAL A 321 18.64 -15.60 -0.06
N ILE A 322 17.53 -15.25 -0.69
CA ILE A 322 16.28 -16.02 -0.66
C ILE A 322 16.47 -17.38 -1.32
N TYR A 323 17.20 -17.47 -2.43
CA TYR A 323 17.52 -18.74 -3.07
C TYR A 323 18.33 -19.67 -2.15
N GLN A 324 19.35 -19.12 -1.47
CA GLN A 324 20.24 -19.90 -0.59
C GLN A 324 19.58 -20.32 0.73
N HIS A 325 18.72 -19.47 1.31
CA HIS A 325 18.14 -19.69 2.63
C HIS A 325 16.64 -20.03 2.62
N GLY A 326 16.00 -19.95 1.45
CA GLY A 326 14.56 -20.17 1.25
C GLY A 326 13.68 -18.97 1.59
N PHE A 327 14.19 -18.00 2.36
CA PHE A 327 13.47 -16.81 2.79
C PHE A 327 14.39 -15.67 3.21
N VAL A 328 13.80 -14.49 3.37
CA VAL A 328 14.38 -13.33 4.08
C VAL A 328 13.28 -12.69 4.94
N LEU A 329 13.61 -12.34 6.19
CA LEU A 329 12.68 -11.60 7.06
C LEU A 329 12.81 -10.10 6.84
N VAL A 330 11.68 -9.42 6.69
CA VAL A 330 11.63 -7.97 6.55
C VAL A 330 11.50 -7.35 7.92
N ARG A 331 12.39 -6.39 8.24
CA ARG A 331 12.43 -5.73 9.54
C ARG A 331 12.32 -4.22 9.42
N THR A 332 11.68 -3.57 10.39
CA THR A 332 11.67 -2.11 10.51
C THR A 332 13.07 -1.59 10.83
N HIS A 333 13.31 -0.28 10.71
CA HIS A 333 14.56 0.34 11.18
C HIS A 333 14.81 0.13 12.68
N ARG A 334 13.76 -0.18 13.47
CA ARG A 334 13.85 -0.51 14.90
C ARG A 334 14.20 -1.97 15.17
N GLY A 335 14.29 -2.79 14.12
CA GLY A 335 14.61 -4.21 14.17
C GLY A 335 13.40 -5.13 14.37
N GLU A 336 12.19 -4.58 14.43
CA GLU A 336 10.94 -5.34 14.59
C GLU A 336 10.61 -6.09 13.30
N VAL A 337 10.10 -7.33 13.41
CA VAL A 337 9.70 -8.11 12.23
C VAL A 337 8.37 -7.58 11.68
N GLN A 338 8.31 -7.29 10.38
CA GLN A 338 7.11 -6.78 9.71
C GLN A 338 6.65 -7.62 8.50
N GLY A 339 7.47 -8.57 8.04
CA GLY A 339 7.14 -9.37 6.87
C GLY A 339 8.15 -10.46 6.59
N ILE A 340 7.85 -11.28 5.58
CA ILE A 340 8.71 -12.36 5.11
C ILE A 340 8.58 -12.51 3.60
N ILE A 341 9.70 -12.67 2.91
CA ILE A 341 9.71 -12.99 1.48
C ILE A 341 10.33 -14.36 1.32
N THR A 342 9.62 -15.26 0.66
CA THR A 342 10.09 -16.63 0.39
C THR A 342 10.38 -16.86 -1.08
N SER A 343 11.08 -17.96 -1.40
CA SER A 343 11.27 -18.38 -2.80
C SER A 343 9.94 -18.62 -3.53
N ALA A 344 8.88 -19.01 -2.81
CA ALA A 344 7.56 -19.18 -3.39
C ALA A 344 6.92 -17.85 -3.79
N ASP A 345 7.14 -16.79 -3.00
CA ASP A 345 6.60 -15.45 -3.29
C ASP A 345 7.33 -14.82 -4.47
N LEU A 346 8.66 -14.94 -4.54
CA LEU A 346 9.43 -14.54 -5.71
C LEU A 346 8.98 -15.28 -6.98
N SER A 347 8.77 -16.60 -6.88
CA SER A 347 8.32 -17.41 -8.01
C SER A 347 6.91 -17.01 -8.47
N ARG A 348 6.00 -16.74 -7.52
CA ARG A 348 4.63 -16.28 -7.81
C ARG A 348 4.65 -14.92 -8.49
N ARG A 349 5.43 -13.96 -7.95
CA ARG A 349 5.57 -12.62 -8.54
C ARG A 349 6.13 -12.69 -9.95
N PHE A 350 7.22 -13.42 -10.15
CA PHE A 350 7.81 -13.63 -11.48
C PHE A 350 6.79 -14.24 -12.46
N GLY A 351 6.06 -15.28 -12.04
CA GLY A 351 5.03 -15.90 -12.87
C GLY A 351 3.91 -14.93 -13.28
N ASN A 352 3.44 -14.12 -12.33
CA ASN A 352 2.41 -13.11 -12.56
C ASN A 352 2.89 -11.99 -13.49
N ASP A 353 4.15 -11.58 -13.40
CA ASP A 353 4.72 -10.52 -14.23
C ASP A 353 5.02 -10.99 -15.67
N HIS A 354 5.44 -12.24 -15.85
CA HIS A 354 5.82 -12.77 -17.17
C HIS A 354 4.64 -13.24 -18.00
N ARG A 355 3.60 -13.76 -17.36
CA ARG A 355 2.43 -14.33 -18.06
C ARG A 355 1.73 -13.36 -19.02
N PRO A 356 1.49 -12.08 -18.65
CA PRO A 356 0.91 -11.09 -19.55
C PRO A 356 1.78 -10.82 -20.78
N ILE A 357 3.09 -10.76 -20.61
CA ILE A 357 4.06 -10.51 -21.68
C ILE A 357 4.01 -11.66 -22.69
N VAL A 358 3.96 -12.91 -22.21
CA VAL A 358 3.84 -14.10 -23.07
C VAL A 358 2.50 -14.11 -23.82
N LEU A 359 1.39 -13.76 -23.16
CA LEU A 359 0.08 -13.68 -23.82
C LEU A 359 0.05 -12.58 -24.89
N LEU A 360 0.66 -11.43 -24.63
CA LEU A 360 0.77 -10.34 -25.58
C LEU A 360 1.60 -10.73 -26.82
N ASP A 361 2.76 -11.35 -26.61
CA ASP A 361 3.59 -11.86 -27.71
C ASP A 361 2.82 -12.88 -28.56
N GLU A 362 2.08 -13.79 -27.93
CA GLU A 362 1.24 -14.74 -28.66
C GLU A 362 0.16 -14.03 -29.49
N ILE A 363 -0.55 -13.07 -28.89
CA ILE A 363 -1.60 -12.28 -29.59
C ILE A 363 -0.99 -11.55 -30.79
N GLU A 364 0.11 -10.82 -30.59
CA GLU A 364 0.77 -10.05 -31.65
C GLU A 364 1.28 -10.94 -32.77
N ARG A 365 1.91 -12.08 -32.45
CA ARG A 365 2.38 -13.05 -33.45
C ARG A 365 1.25 -13.66 -34.26
N ARG A 366 0.14 -14.03 -33.63
CA ARG A 366 -1.04 -14.57 -34.33
C ARG A 366 -1.68 -13.53 -35.24
N LEU A 367 -1.83 -12.30 -34.76
CA LEU A 367 -2.34 -11.20 -35.56
C LEU A 367 -1.43 -10.89 -36.74
N SER A 368 -0.13 -10.77 -36.49
CA SER A 368 0.89 -10.56 -37.52
C SER A 368 0.84 -11.64 -38.58
N SER A 369 0.91 -12.91 -38.18
CA SER A 369 0.88 -14.05 -39.11
C SER A 369 -0.40 -14.06 -39.94
N ARG A 370 -1.56 -13.81 -39.32
CA ARG A 370 -2.84 -13.78 -40.04
C ARG A 370 -2.93 -12.59 -40.98
N ILE A 371 -2.66 -11.38 -40.53
CA ILE A 371 -2.80 -10.17 -41.34
C ILE A 371 -1.80 -10.19 -42.50
N MET A 372 -0.52 -10.46 -42.22
CA MET A 372 0.52 -10.48 -43.26
C MET A 372 0.38 -11.67 -44.23
N GLY A 373 -0.39 -12.71 -43.84
CA GLY A 373 -0.75 -13.81 -44.74
C GLY A 373 -1.80 -13.46 -45.79
N TYR A 374 -2.63 -12.42 -45.57
CA TYR A 374 -3.74 -12.03 -46.46
C TYR A 374 -3.69 -10.58 -46.94
N CYS A 375 -2.91 -9.72 -46.28
CA CYS A 375 -2.75 -8.30 -46.59
C CYS A 375 -1.26 -7.97 -46.75
N THR A 376 -0.91 -7.33 -47.86
CA THR A 376 0.46 -6.83 -48.07
C THR A 376 0.69 -5.52 -47.32
N THR A 377 1.95 -5.10 -47.19
CA THR A 377 2.28 -3.79 -46.61
C THR A 377 1.68 -2.63 -47.40
N ASP A 378 1.53 -2.78 -48.71
CA ASP A 378 0.91 -1.78 -49.57
C ASP A 378 -0.61 -1.76 -49.35
N ASP A 379 -1.25 -2.92 -49.18
CA ASP A 379 -2.67 -2.99 -48.81
C ASP A 379 -2.95 -2.20 -47.52
N LEU A 380 -2.08 -2.31 -46.52
CA LEU A 380 -2.20 -1.57 -45.26
C LEU A 380 -2.14 -0.06 -45.50
N LYS A 381 -1.13 0.40 -46.26
CA LYS A 381 -0.93 1.83 -46.57
C LYS A 381 -2.07 2.40 -47.39
N ASP A 382 -2.54 1.68 -48.40
CA ASP A 382 -3.65 2.09 -49.28
C ASP A 382 -4.97 2.26 -48.51
N ASN A 383 -5.12 1.55 -47.38
CA ASN A 383 -6.26 1.67 -46.48
C ASN A 383 -6.02 2.64 -45.31
N GLY A 384 -5.00 3.50 -45.41
CA GLY A 384 -4.68 4.54 -44.44
C GLY A 384 -4.12 4.03 -43.11
N VAL A 385 -3.48 2.85 -43.11
CA VAL A 385 -2.80 2.30 -41.94
C VAL A 385 -1.31 2.66 -42.01
N HIS A 386 -0.82 3.36 -40.99
CA HIS A 386 0.60 3.68 -40.90
C HIS A 386 1.41 2.45 -40.48
N VAL A 387 2.41 2.10 -41.28
CA VAL A 387 3.37 1.02 -41.00
C VAL A 387 4.74 1.64 -40.75
N PRO A 388 5.32 1.50 -39.53
CA PRO A 388 6.66 2.00 -39.24
C PRO A 388 7.75 1.36 -40.10
N LEU A 389 8.87 2.07 -40.27
CA LEU A 389 10.03 1.61 -41.05
C LEU A 389 10.64 0.31 -40.53
N TYR A 390 10.58 0.09 -39.21
CA TYR A 390 11.08 -1.11 -38.55
C TYR A 390 10.07 -2.27 -38.53
N GLY A 391 8.89 -2.10 -39.14
CA GLY A 391 7.86 -3.13 -39.26
C GLY A 391 6.54 -2.78 -38.58
N ALA A 392 5.50 -3.54 -38.91
CA ALA A 392 4.19 -3.42 -38.28
C ALA A 392 4.23 -3.88 -36.82
N THR A 393 3.54 -3.13 -35.96
CA THR A 393 3.42 -3.41 -34.51
C THR A 393 2.00 -3.84 -34.16
N LEU A 394 1.78 -4.28 -32.92
CA LEU A 394 0.43 -4.50 -32.40
C LEU A 394 -0.53 -3.33 -32.71
N GLY A 395 -0.10 -2.08 -32.56
CA GLY A 395 -0.94 -0.91 -32.86
C GLY A 395 -1.29 -0.80 -34.34
N THR A 396 -0.35 -1.16 -35.23
CA THR A 396 -0.59 -1.25 -36.67
C THR A 396 -1.65 -2.29 -36.98
N TYR A 397 -1.58 -3.48 -36.37
CA TYR A 397 -2.53 -4.57 -36.57
C TYR A 397 -3.93 -4.22 -36.04
N VAL A 398 -4.03 -3.64 -34.84
CA VAL A 398 -5.30 -3.17 -34.27
C VAL A 398 -5.95 -2.16 -35.22
N THR A 399 -5.17 -1.17 -35.68
CA THR A 399 -5.66 -0.17 -36.65
C THR A 399 -6.11 -0.82 -37.96
N ALA A 400 -5.38 -1.81 -38.47
CA ALA A 400 -5.76 -2.53 -39.69
C ALA A 400 -7.12 -3.24 -39.56
N LEU A 401 -7.40 -3.83 -38.39
CA LEU A 401 -8.66 -4.51 -38.12
C LEU A 401 -9.86 -3.57 -38.04
N SER A 402 -9.65 -2.27 -37.78
CA SER A 402 -10.71 -1.26 -37.90
C SER A 402 -11.18 -1.03 -39.34
N LYS A 403 -10.34 -1.36 -40.34
CA LYS A 403 -10.63 -1.08 -41.76
C LYS A 403 -11.42 -2.23 -42.37
N ALA A 404 -12.68 -1.97 -42.75
CA ALA A 404 -13.56 -2.96 -43.36
C ALA A 404 -12.98 -3.69 -44.60
N PRO A 405 -12.23 -3.02 -45.51
CA PRO A 405 -11.62 -3.71 -46.66
C PRO A 405 -10.55 -4.73 -46.24
N LEU A 406 -9.76 -4.42 -45.21
CA LEU A 406 -8.73 -5.32 -44.69
C LEU A 406 -9.36 -6.45 -43.88
N TRP A 407 -10.37 -6.16 -43.04
CA TRP A 407 -11.12 -7.15 -42.28
C TRP A 407 -11.73 -8.23 -43.17
N SER A 408 -12.33 -7.82 -44.29
CA SER A 408 -12.97 -8.73 -45.25
C SER A 408 -11.98 -9.74 -45.84
N LYS A 409 -10.70 -9.38 -46.01
CA LYS A 409 -9.65 -10.28 -46.51
C LYS A 409 -9.27 -11.39 -45.52
N LEU A 410 -9.51 -11.21 -44.22
CA LEU A 410 -9.13 -12.17 -43.17
C LEU A 410 -10.05 -13.39 -43.09
N MET A 411 -11.23 -13.32 -43.72
CA MET A 411 -12.21 -14.41 -43.82
C MET A 411 -12.71 -14.93 -42.46
N TRP A 412 -12.75 -14.07 -41.43
CA TRP A 412 -13.28 -14.41 -40.11
C TRP A 412 -14.82 -14.30 -40.10
N GLN A 413 -15.50 -15.38 -40.50
CA GLN A 413 -16.97 -15.41 -40.63
C GLN A 413 -17.74 -15.40 -39.30
N GLY A 414 -17.11 -15.86 -38.22
CA GLY A 414 -17.73 -15.98 -36.89
C GLY A 414 -17.45 -14.82 -35.93
N LEU A 415 -16.74 -13.78 -36.38
CA LEU A 415 -16.35 -12.64 -35.54
C LEU A 415 -17.01 -11.35 -36.02
N ALA A 416 -17.61 -10.61 -35.10
CA ALA A 416 -18.05 -9.25 -35.35
C ALA A 416 -16.84 -8.30 -35.29
N GLN A 417 -16.63 -7.53 -36.37
CA GLN A 417 -15.48 -6.63 -36.50
C GLN A 417 -15.40 -5.61 -35.36
N GLY A 418 -16.52 -4.95 -35.04
CA GLY A 418 -16.57 -3.91 -34.00
C GLY A 418 -16.17 -4.44 -32.62
N GLU A 419 -16.86 -5.50 -32.17
CA GLU A 419 -16.60 -6.14 -30.87
C GLU A 419 -15.16 -6.63 -30.73
N PHE A 420 -14.62 -7.26 -31.78
CA PHE A 420 -13.25 -7.78 -31.74
C PHE A 420 -12.20 -6.66 -31.79
N HIS A 421 -12.47 -5.59 -32.54
CA HIS A 421 -11.62 -4.41 -32.55
C HIS A 421 -11.59 -3.72 -31.18
N GLU A 422 -12.73 -3.55 -30.52
CA GLU A 422 -12.80 -2.99 -29.16
C GLU A 422 -12.02 -3.85 -28.16
N GLN A 423 -12.18 -5.17 -28.23
CA GLN A 423 -11.41 -6.10 -27.40
C GLN A 423 -9.88 -5.95 -27.63
N LEU A 424 -9.44 -5.74 -28.87
CA LEU A 424 -8.03 -5.53 -29.20
C LEU A 424 -7.51 -4.14 -28.84
N GLU A 425 -8.36 -3.11 -28.82
CA GLU A 425 -8.00 -1.80 -28.25
C GLU A 425 -7.71 -1.92 -26.75
N ARG A 426 -8.50 -2.70 -26.01
CA ARG A 426 -8.20 -3.02 -24.60
C ARG A 426 -6.84 -3.70 -24.46
N VAL A 427 -6.53 -4.68 -25.33
CA VAL A 427 -5.21 -5.33 -25.36
C VAL A 427 -4.08 -4.33 -25.68
N ARG A 428 -4.30 -3.39 -26.60
CA ARG A 428 -3.32 -2.34 -26.94
C ARG A 428 -3.03 -1.43 -25.74
N VAL A 429 -4.06 -1.05 -24.98
CA VAL A 429 -3.92 -0.27 -23.74
C VAL A 429 -3.10 -1.05 -22.71
N ILE A 430 -3.43 -2.33 -22.49
CA ILE A 430 -2.69 -3.21 -21.57
C ILE A 430 -1.22 -3.34 -22.00
N ARG A 431 -0.94 -3.54 -23.30
CA ARG A 431 0.42 -3.59 -23.84
C ARG A 431 1.18 -2.32 -23.51
N ASN A 432 0.59 -1.15 -23.77
CA ASN A 432 1.26 0.12 -23.49
C ASN A 432 1.58 0.29 -22.00
N GLN A 433 0.66 -0.10 -21.11
CA GLN A 433 0.90 -0.08 -19.67
C GLN A 433 2.03 -1.02 -19.24
N LEU A 434 2.20 -2.17 -19.90
CA LEU A 434 3.28 -3.11 -19.63
C LEU A 434 4.64 -2.67 -20.19
N MET A 435 4.65 -1.84 -21.24
CA MET A 435 5.91 -1.31 -21.80
C MET A 435 6.57 -0.25 -20.91
N HIS A 436 5.81 0.36 -20.00
CA HIS A 436 6.36 1.27 -18.98
C HIS A 436 6.63 0.48 -17.70
N PHE A 437 7.86 0.60 -17.17
CA PHE A 437 8.20 -0.05 -15.90
C PHE A 437 7.26 0.44 -14.79
N SER A 438 6.74 -0.51 -14.03
CA SER A 438 5.87 -0.26 -12.88
C SER A 438 6.14 -1.34 -11.83
N PRO A 439 6.26 -0.97 -10.54
CA PRO A 439 6.39 -1.95 -9.46
C PRO A 439 5.10 -2.74 -9.22
N ASP A 440 3.98 -2.28 -9.80
CA ASP A 440 2.65 -2.81 -9.53
C ASP A 440 2.30 -3.97 -10.44
N PRO A 441 1.64 -5.00 -9.91
CA PRO A 441 1.17 -6.12 -10.71
C PRO A 441 0.11 -5.64 -11.71
N ILE A 442 0.00 -6.35 -12.82
CA ILE A 442 -1.16 -6.21 -13.71
C ILE A 442 -2.42 -6.72 -12.98
N THR A 443 -3.58 -6.16 -13.31
CA THR A 443 -4.83 -6.60 -12.69
C THR A 443 -5.28 -7.97 -13.22
N ALA A 444 -6.04 -8.72 -12.41
CA ALA A 444 -6.62 -9.99 -12.83
C ALA A 444 -7.56 -9.81 -14.04
N ASP A 445 -8.30 -8.70 -14.10
CA ASP A 445 -9.18 -8.37 -15.23
C ASP A 445 -8.40 -8.18 -16.53
N ASP A 446 -7.28 -7.47 -16.48
CA ASP A 446 -6.42 -7.26 -17.66
C ASP A 446 -5.83 -8.59 -18.14
N ILE A 447 -5.40 -9.44 -17.21
CA ILE A 447 -4.97 -10.81 -17.54
C ILE A 447 -6.10 -11.58 -18.22
N GLU A 448 -7.32 -11.50 -17.69
CA GLU A 448 -8.48 -12.19 -18.25
C GLU A 448 -8.81 -11.69 -19.68
N VAL A 449 -8.68 -10.39 -19.93
CA VAL A 449 -8.80 -9.79 -21.28
C VAL A 449 -7.79 -10.39 -22.24
N LEU A 450 -6.52 -10.50 -21.85
CA LEU A 450 -5.46 -11.12 -22.66
C LEU A 450 -5.77 -12.59 -22.94
N GLU A 451 -6.17 -13.36 -21.91
CA GLU A 451 -6.51 -14.78 -22.06
C GLU A 451 -7.70 -15.02 -22.98
N LYS A 452 -8.79 -14.27 -22.80
CA LYS A 452 -9.99 -14.36 -23.65
C LYS A 452 -9.64 -14.05 -25.09
N THR A 453 -8.83 -13.02 -25.32
CA THR A 453 -8.38 -12.63 -26.67
C THR A 453 -7.49 -13.69 -27.30
N ALA A 454 -6.49 -14.18 -26.58
CA ALA A 454 -5.62 -15.26 -27.03
C ALA A 454 -6.41 -16.52 -27.37
N ARG A 455 -7.41 -16.88 -26.55
CA ARG A 455 -8.31 -18.01 -26.79
C ARG A 455 -9.10 -17.87 -28.09
N VAL A 456 -9.69 -16.70 -28.35
CA VAL A 456 -10.40 -16.43 -29.61
C VAL A 456 -9.44 -16.50 -30.79
N LEU A 457 -8.26 -15.87 -30.69
CA LEU A 457 -7.26 -15.92 -31.76
C LEU A 457 -6.78 -17.34 -32.04
N ARG A 458 -6.55 -18.16 -31.01
CA ARG A 458 -6.25 -19.59 -31.18
C ARG A 458 -7.30 -20.31 -32.01
N LEU A 459 -8.59 -19.99 -31.85
CA LEU A 459 -9.68 -20.60 -32.63
C LEU A 459 -9.74 -20.12 -34.08
N VAL A 460 -9.48 -18.84 -34.34
CA VAL A 460 -9.63 -18.25 -35.70
C VAL A 460 -8.33 -18.19 -36.50
N THR A 461 -7.20 -18.52 -35.87
CA THR A 461 -5.86 -18.59 -36.50
C THR A 461 -5.24 -19.98 -36.43
N SER A 462 -5.91 -20.98 -35.84
CA SER A 462 -5.41 -22.36 -35.90
C SER A 462 -5.39 -22.81 -37.34
N ASP A 463 -4.29 -23.46 -37.73
CA ASP A 463 -4.07 -23.96 -39.08
C ASP A 463 -5.24 -24.86 -39.50
N ARG A 464 -6.18 -24.31 -40.27
CA ARG A 464 -6.88 -25.13 -41.24
C ARG A 464 -5.80 -25.58 -42.21
N GLN A 465 -5.27 -26.79 -42.03
CA GLN A 465 -4.58 -27.47 -43.12
C GLN A 465 -5.49 -27.34 -44.34
N PRO A 466 -5.00 -26.78 -45.46
CA PRO A 466 -5.79 -26.69 -46.67
C PRO A 466 -6.11 -28.13 -47.08
N SER A 467 -7.41 -28.45 -47.07
CA SER A 467 -7.99 -29.70 -47.57
C SER A 467 -7.79 -29.86 -49.07
#